data_AF-A0A8T6JBE6-F1
#
_entry.id   AF-A0A8T6JBE6-F1
#
_cell.length_a   1.000
_cell.length_b   1.000
_cell.length_c   1.000
_cell.angle_alpha   90.00
_cell.angle_beta   90.00
_cell.angle_gamma   90.00
#
_symmetry.space_group_name_H-M   'P 1'
#
loop_
_entity.id
_entity.type
_entity.pdbx_description
1 polymer ?
#
loop_
_entity_poly.entity_id
_entity_poly.type
_entity_poly.pdbx_seq_one_letter_code
_entity_poly.pdbx_strand_id
1 'polypeptide(L)' 'TGDLAIGEPAVWVGVAAGHREEAFAAARFVIDEVKKRVPIWKREHYPEGPAEWINAAPTEGA' A
#
# COMPACT_ATOMS: atom_id res chain seq x y z
N THR A 1 6.47 -8.53 5.44
CA THR A 1 5.46 -9.60 5.41
C THR A 1 5.10 -9.93 6.83
N GLY A 2 3.88 -10.39 7.09
CA GLY A 2 3.38 -10.67 8.43
C GLY A 2 1.89 -10.38 8.52
N ASP A 3 1.31 -10.75 9.66
CA ASP A 3 -0.07 -10.42 9.99
C ASP A 3 -0.17 -8.94 10.36
N LEU A 4 -1.25 -8.30 9.95
CA LEU A 4 -1.53 -6.89 10.18
C LEU A 4 -2.96 -6.77 10.71
N ALA A 5 -3.12 -6.17 11.89
CA ALA A 5 -4.45 -5.92 12.43
C ALA A 5 -5.15 -4.77 11.67
N ILE A 6 -6.48 -4.76 11.73
CA ILE A 6 -7.27 -3.67 11.15
C ILE A 6 -6.86 -2.34 11.80
N GLY A 7 -6.50 -1.37 10.95
CA GLY A 7 -6.06 -0.04 11.38
C GLY A 7 -4.54 0.13 11.52
N GLU A 8 -3.76 -0.95 11.44
CA GLU A 8 -2.31 -0.84 11.47
C GLU A 8 -1.74 -0.36 10.13
N PRO A 9 -0.65 0.43 10.13
CA PRO A 9 -0.04 0.93 8.91
C PRO A 9 0.66 -0.20 8.15
N ALA A 10 0.15 -0.52 6.94
CA ALA A 10 0.75 -1.51 6.06
C ALA A 10 2.04 -1.02 5.36
N VAL A 11 2.11 0.29 5.09
CA VAL A 11 3.23 0.95 4.40
C VAL A 11 3.40 2.35 4.99
N TRP A 12 4.66 2.76 5.22
CA TRP A 12 5.01 4.13 5.59
C TRP A 12 5.99 4.71 4.58
N VAL A 13 5.84 6.00 4.27
CA VAL A 13 6.70 6.75 3.36
C VAL A 13 7.16 8.03 4.08
N GLY A 14 8.46 8.20 4.21
CA GLY A 14 9.08 9.40 4.77
C GLY A 14 9.91 10.13 3.73
N VAL A 15 9.77 11.45 3.64
CA VAL A 15 10.50 12.30 2.69
C VAL A 15 10.95 13.58 3.39
N ALA A 16 12.13 14.07 3.04
CA ALA A 16 12.64 15.37 3.44
C ALA A 16 13.10 16.16 2.21
N ALA A 17 12.78 17.45 2.16
CA ALA A 17 13.18 18.37 1.10
C ALA A 17 13.35 19.79 1.64
N GLY A 18 14.00 20.66 0.88
CA GLY A 18 14.25 22.05 1.27
C GLY A 18 12.97 22.89 1.44
N HIS A 19 11.91 22.57 0.69
CA HIS A 19 10.58 23.13 0.89
C HIS A 19 9.51 22.03 0.85
N ARG A 20 8.30 22.41 1.30
CA ARG A 20 7.19 21.47 1.47
C ARG A 20 6.65 20.93 0.15
N GLU A 21 6.73 21.72 -0.93
CA GLU A 21 6.16 21.35 -2.23
C GLU A 21 6.84 20.10 -2.80
N GLU A 22 8.17 20.10 -2.79
CA GLU A 22 8.96 18.98 -3.28
C GLU A 22 8.78 17.75 -2.37
N ALA A 23 8.68 17.95 -1.05
CA ALA A 23 8.43 16.86 -0.11
C ALA A 23 7.08 16.17 -0.37
N PHE A 24 6.01 16.93 -0.60
CA PHE A 24 4.69 16.36 -0.92
C PHE A 24 4.69 15.66 -2.29
N ALA A 25 5.31 16.27 -3.31
CA ALA A 25 5.40 15.68 -4.64
C ALA A 25 6.16 14.35 -4.61
N ALA A 26 7.30 14.29 -3.91
CA ALA A 26 8.11 13.09 -3.78
C ALA A 26 7.40 12.01 -2.94
N ALA A 27 6.71 12.36 -1.85
CA ALA A 27 5.94 11.39 -1.06
C ALA A 27 4.85 10.73 -1.90
N ARG A 28 4.14 11.51 -2.73
CA ARG A 28 3.14 11.00 -3.66
C ARG A 28 3.76 10.08 -4.71
N PHE A 29 4.84 10.52 -5.33
CA PHE A 29 5.55 9.73 -6.33
C PHE A 29 5.98 8.37 -5.77
N VAL A 30 6.57 8.34 -4.57
CA VAL A 30 7.05 7.09 -3.96
C VAL A 30 5.92 6.10 -3.73
N ILE A 31 4.79 6.52 -3.14
CA ILE A 31 3.69 5.58 -2.87
C ILE A 31 3.06 5.07 -4.17
N ASP A 32 2.92 5.92 -5.19
CA ASP A 32 2.37 5.54 -6.49
C ASP A 32 3.27 4.52 -7.19
N GLU A 33 4.59 4.74 -7.20
CA GLU A 33 5.53 3.81 -7.83
C GLU A 33 5.66 2.50 -7.05
N VAL A 34 5.60 2.53 -5.72
CA VAL A 34 5.54 1.31 -4.90
C VAL A 34 4.32 0.48 -5.27
N LYS A 35 3.14 1.10 -5.35
CA LYS A 35 1.89 0.40 -5.70
C LYS A 35 1.87 -0.15 -7.13
N LYS A 36 2.57 0.50 -8.06
CA LYS A 36 2.68 0.03 -9.45
C LYS A 36 3.68 -1.10 -9.62
N ARG A 37 4.84 -1.01 -8.97
CA ARG A 37 6.01 -1.85 -9.28
C ARG A 37 6.22 -2.99 -8.29
N VAL A 38 5.77 -2.84 -7.04
CA VAL A 38 5.98 -3.84 -6.00
C VAL A 38 4.76 -4.75 -5.92
N PRO A 39 4.89 -6.06 -6.22
CA PRO A 39 3.78 -6.98 -6.14
C PRO A 39 3.46 -7.32 -4.68
N ILE A 40 2.66 -6.47 -4.02
CA ILE A 40 2.19 -6.66 -2.65
C ILE A 40 0.86 -7.39 -2.66
N TRP A 41 0.89 -8.67 -2.31
CA TRP A 41 -0.33 -9.48 -2.15
C TRP A 41 -0.86 -9.37 -0.74
N LYS A 42 -2.19 -9.27 -0.59
CA LYS A 42 -2.85 -9.34 0.73
C LYS A 42 -3.66 -10.62 0.82
N ARG A 43 -3.52 -11.33 1.93
CA ARG A 43 -4.39 -12.45 2.27
C ARG A 43 -5.38 -11.98 3.31
N GLU A 44 -6.63 -11.85 2.93
CA GLU A 44 -7.69 -11.41 3.83
C GLU A 44 -8.25 -12.60 4.60
N HIS A 45 -8.44 -12.40 5.91
CA HIS A 45 -8.99 -13.39 6.83
C HIS A 45 -10.34 -12.87 7.33
N TYR A 46 -11.43 -13.52 6.90
CA TYR A 46 -12.78 -13.15 7.30
C TYR A 46 -13.24 -13.98 8.51
N PRO A 47 -14.19 -13.47 9.32
CA PRO A 47 -14.77 -14.23 10.43
C PRO A 47 -15.44 -15.54 9.98
N GLU A 48 -15.97 -15.55 8.76
CA GLU A 48 -16.62 -16.69 8.13
C GLU A 48 -16.02 -16.91 6.73
N GLY A 49 -15.75 -18.17 6.37
CA GLY A 49 -15.20 -18.53 5.06
C GLY A 49 -13.68 -18.68 5.02
N PRO A 50 -13.14 -19.13 3.86
CA PRO A 50 -11.71 -19.32 3.68
C PRO A 50 -10.97 -17.98 3.54
N ALA A 51 -9.67 -17.98 3.84
CA ALA A 51 -8.82 -16.83 3.58
C ALA A 51 -8.58 -16.69 2.07
N GLU A 52 -8.68 -15.48 1.55
CA GLU A 52 -8.58 -15.19 0.12
C GLU A 52 -7.39 -14.28 -0.20
N TRP A 53 -6.73 -14.54 -1.31
CA TRP A 53 -5.65 -13.69 -1.82
C TRP A 53 -6.21 -12.67 -2.82
N ILE A 54 -6.04 -11.40 -2.51
CA ILE A 54 -6.37 -10.30 -3.41
C ILE A 54 -5.12 -9.76 -4.11
N ASN A 55 -5.31 -9.42 -5.38
CA ASN A 55 -4.26 -9.06 -6.31
C ASN A 55 -3.47 -7.81 -5.89
N ALA A 56 -2.22 -7.76 -6.33
CA ALA A 56 -1.27 -6.73 -5.92
C ALA A 56 -1.47 -5.35 -6.58
N ALA A 57 -2.15 -5.31 -7.73
CA ALA A 57 -2.50 -4.10 -8.44
C ALA A 57 -4.02 -3.83 -8.31
N PRO A 58 -4.47 -2.56 -8.33
CA PRO A 58 -5.89 -2.28 -8.47
C PRO A 58 -6.38 -2.88 -9.78
N THR A 59 -7.47 -3.64 -9.74
CA THR A 59 -8.23 -3.97 -10.94
C THR A 59 -8.67 -2.64 -11.56
N GLU A 60 -8.17 -2.29 -12.75
CA GLU A 60 -8.78 -1.20 -13.52
C GLU A 60 -10.23 -1.61 -13.82
N GLY A 61 -11.19 -0.91 -13.22
CA GLY A 61 -12.63 -1.09 -13.47
C GLY A 61 -13.34 -1.98 -12.45
N ALA A 62 -13.80 -1.36 -11.37
CA ALA A 62 -15.01 -1.73 -10.64
C ALA A 62 -15.76 -0.44 -10.26
#